data_AF-A0A966I984-F1
#
_entry.id   AF-A0A966I984-F1
#
_cell.length_a   1.000
_cell.length_b   1.000
_cell.length_c   1.000
_cell.angle_alpha   90.00
_cell.angle_beta   90.00
_cell.angle_gamma   90.00
#
_symmetry.space_group_name_H-M   'P 1'
#
loop_
_entity.id
_entity.type
_entity.pdbx_description
1 polymer ?
#
loop_
_entity_poly.entity_id
_entity_poly.type
_entity_poly.pdbx_seq_one_letter_code
_entity_poly.pdbx_strand_id
1 'polypeptide(L)'
;FGFHAPTMSFPVAGTLMIEPTESEDIAEIDRFIEAMRLIRSEIDEIATGKVSVEESALRNAPHTTQAIVGEWNRPYSREKAAFPAGIDHGMARIGKYWPSVGRIDGAYGDRNLVCACEPIEALAIN
;
A
#
# COMPACT_ATOMS: atom_id res chain seq x y z
N PHE A 1 3.31 -0.80 -5.28
CA PHE A 1 3.99 0.18 -6.12
C PHE A 1 5.39 0.55 -5.64
N GLY A 2 5.71 0.46 -4.33
CA GLY A 2 7.08 0.69 -3.86
C GLY A 2 7.37 2.13 -3.41
N PHE A 3 6.35 2.98 -3.35
CA PHE A 3 6.45 4.36 -2.90
C PHE A 3 5.92 4.52 -1.48
N HIS A 4 6.57 5.42 -0.72
CA HIS A 4 5.92 6.07 0.41
C HIS A 4 4.81 7.00 -0.12
N ALA A 5 3.71 7.16 0.62
CA ALA A 5 2.66 8.09 0.22
C ALA A 5 3.17 9.54 0.27
N PRO A 6 2.72 10.42 -0.63
CA PRO A 6 2.96 11.86 -0.50
C PRO A 6 2.21 12.41 0.73
N THR A 7 2.36 13.70 1.02
CA THR A 7 1.63 14.36 2.11
C THR A 7 0.12 14.17 1.94
N MET A 8 -0.52 13.62 2.97
CA MET A 8 -1.93 13.25 2.96
C MET A 8 -2.79 14.27 3.70
N SER A 9 -3.92 14.66 3.11
CA SER A 9 -4.98 15.49 3.73
C SER A 9 -4.53 16.86 4.25
N PHE A 10 -3.44 17.39 3.71
CA PHE A 10 -2.93 18.73 3.99
C PHE A 10 -2.35 19.35 2.70
N PRO A 11 -2.56 20.65 2.44
CA PRO A 11 -3.35 21.61 3.22
C PRO A 11 -4.87 21.46 3.05
N VAL A 12 -5.32 20.60 2.14
CA VAL A 12 -6.75 20.33 1.90
C VAL A 12 -7.08 18.89 2.33
N ALA A 13 -8.13 18.75 3.14
CA ALA A 13 -8.58 17.43 3.59
C ALA A 13 -8.99 16.55 2.41
N GLY A 14 -8.56 15.28 2.41
CA GLY A 14 -8.87 14.32 1.35
C GLY A 14 -8.05 14.46 0.06
N THR A 15 -7.06 15.36 0.01
CA THR A 15 -6.14 15.48 -1.14
C THR A 15 -4.76 14.93 -0.84
N LEU A 16 -3.95 14.77 -1.89
CA LEU A 16 -2.53 14.46 -1.80
C LEU A 16 -1.71 15.66 -2.32
N MET A 17 -0.65 16.04 -1.60
CA MET A 17 0.28 17.09 -2.02
C MET A 17 1.64 16.46 -2.32
N ILE A 18 2.13 16.60 -3.55
CA ILE A 18 3.31 15.91 -4.09
C ILE A 18 4.44 16.93 -4.31
N GLU A 19 5.62 16.61 -3.79
CA GLU A 19 6.86 17.37 -3.98
C GLU A 19 7.98 16.37 -4.37
N PRO A 20 8.43 16.34 -5.63
CA PRO A 20 9.47 15.40 -6.06
C PRO A 20 10.88 15.83 -5.65
N THR A 21 11.11 17.13 -5.37
CA THR A 21 12.45 17.73 -5.23
C THR A 21 13.29 17.66 -6.51
N GLU A 22 14.40 18.40 -6.53
CA GLU A 22 15.38 18.43 -7.62
C GLU A 22 16.33 17.23 -7.64
N SER A 23 16.33 16.42 -6.56
CA SER A 23 17.26 15.30 -6.42
C SER A 23 16.79 14.03 -7.13
N GLU A 24 15.50 13.95 -7.46
CA GLU A 24 14.93 12.80 -8.14
C GLU A 24 15.12 12.92 -9.66
N ASP A 25 15.57 11.83 -10.27
CA ASP A 25 15.73 11.78 -11.73
C ASP A 25 14.37 11.64 -12.44
N ILE A 26 14.36 11.88 -13.75
CA ILE A 26 13.13 11.81 -14.54
C ILE A 26 12.53 10.39 -14.55
N ALA A 27 13.38 9.36 -14.45
CA ALA A 27 12.92 7.99 -14.43
C ALA A 27 12.11 7.71 -13.15
N GLU A 28 12.53 8.21 -11.99
CA GLU A 28 11.80 8.09 -10.73
C GLU A 28 10.43 8.77 -10.78
N ILE A 29 10.39 9.98 -11.33
CA ILE A 29 9.17 10.75 -11.52
C ILE A 29 8.20 9.98 -12.42
N ASP A 30 8.67 9.44 -13.54
CA ASP A 30 7.86 8.64 -14.46
C ASP A 30 7.33 7.36 -13.79
N ARG A 31 8.13 6.70 -12.93
CA ARG A 31 7.67 5.55 -12.14
C ARG A 31 6.53 5.92 -11.20
N PHE A 32 6.62 7.07 -10.54
CA PHE A 32 5.57 7.55 -9.64
C PHE A 32 4.29 7.90 -10.42
N ILE A 33 4.42 8.60 -11.55
CA ILE A 33 3.29 8.94 -12.43
C ILE A 33 2.58 7.66 -12.90
N GLU A 34 3.32 6.65 -13.34
CA GLU A 34 2.74 5.39 -13.80
C GLU A 34 2.03 4.65 -12.66
N ALA A 35 2.60 4.63 -11.45
CA ALA A 35 1.93 4.09 -10.27
C ALA A 35 0.58 4.80 -10.02
N MET A 36 0.53 6.13 -10.12
CA MET A 36 -0.70 6.90 -9.95
C MET A 36 -1.72 6.65 -11.06
N ARG A 37 -1.28 6.43 -12.31
CA ARG A 37 -2.16 6.06 -13.44
C ARG A 37 -2.78 4.68 -13.27
N LEU A 38 -2.01 3.71 -12.76
CA LEU A 38 -2.50 2.37 -12.46
C LEU A 38 -3.48 2.38 -11.28
N ILE A 39 -3.18 3.14 -10.22
CA ILE A 39 -4.12 3.37 -9.11
C ILE A 39 -5.41 4.02 -9.63
N ARG A 40 -5.31 5.00 -10.54
CA ARG A 40 -6.48 5.62 -11.17
C ARG A 40 -7.32 4.60 -11.94
N SER A 41 -6.68 3.73 -12.71
CA SER A 41 -7.37 2.67 -13.45
C SER A 41 -8.12 1.73 -12.51
N GLU A 42 -7.54 1.39 -11.36
CA GLU A 42 -8.22 0.59 -10.33
C GLU A 42 -9.41 1.33 -9.71
N ILE A 43 -9.30 2.65 -9.48
CA ILE A 43 -10.43 3.48 -9.05
C ILE A 43 -11.55 3.46 -10.11
N ASP A 44 -11.21 3.50 -11.40
CA ASP A 44 -12.19 3.46 -12.47
C ASP A 44 -12.87 2.07 -12.58
N GLU A 45 -12.16 0.96 -12.31
CA GLU A 45 -12.76 -0.37 -12.18
C GLU A 45 -13.82 -0.41 -11.07
N ILE A 46 -13.54 0.22 -9.93
CA ILE A 46 -14.47 0.34 -8.80
C ILE A 46 -15.66 1.24 -9.16
N ALA A 47 -15.39 2.43 -9.71
CA ALA A 47 -16.42 3.41 -10.07
C ALA A 47 -17.40 2.89 -11.13
N THR A 48 -16.94 2.00 -12.01
CA THR A 48 -17.76 1.34 -13.04
C THR A 48 -18.43 0.06 -12.55
N GLY A 49 -18.21 -0.35 -11.30
CA GLY A 49 -18.83 -1.53 -10.70
C GLY A 49 -18.24 -2.87 -11.17
N LYS A 50 -17.07 -2.86 -11.83
CA LYS A 50 -16.38 -4.11 -12.22
C LYS A 50 -15.87 -4.89 -11.01
N VAL A 51 -15.50 -4.17 -9.95
CA VAL A 51 -15.02 -4.71 -8.67
C VAL A 51 -15.65 -3.89 -7.56
N SER A 52 -16.12 -4.52 -6.48
CA SER A 52 -16.61 -3.78 -5.31
C SER A 52 -15.44 -3.10 -4.59
N VAL A 53 -15.71 -2.01 -3.86
CA VAL A 53 -14.66 -1.32 -3.08
C VAL A 53 -14.04 -2.32 -2.08
N GLU A 54 -14.86 -3.12 -1.43
CA GLU A 54 -14.50 -4.08 -0.38
C GLU A 54 -13.52 -5.13 -0.90
N GLU A 55 -13.72 -5.55 -2.14
CA GLU A 55 -12.92 -6.59 -2.78
C GLU A 55 -11.73 -6.06 -3.59
N SER A 56 -11.55 -4.75 -3.67
CA SER A 56 -10.46 -4.12 -4.43
C SER A 56 -9.08 -4.34 -3.80
N ALA A 57 -8.01 -4.25 -4.60
CA ALA A 57 -6.66 -4.25 -4.05
C ALA A 57 -6.38 -2.97 -3.26
N LEU A 58 -6.95 -1.82 -3.67
CA LEU A 58 -6.90 -0.53 -2.97
C LEU A 58 -7.42 -0.62 -1.53
N ARG A 59 -8.57 -1.26 -1.31
CA ARG A 59 -9.12 -1.42 0.05
C ARG A 59 -8.27 -2.35 0.91
N ASN A 60 -7.69 -3.36 0.29
CA ASN A 60 -6.96 -4.43 0.96
C ASN A 60 -5.44 -4.21 1.04
N ALA A 61 -4.95 -3.06 0.57
CA ALA A 61 -3.57 -2.63 0.72
C ALA A 61 -3.29 -2.14 2.16
N PRO A 62 -2.04 -2.25 2.65
CA PRO A 62 -0.88 -2.86 1.99
C PRO A 62 -0.89 -4.39 2.03
N HIS A 63 -0.23 -5.03 1.07
CA HIS A 63 -0.10 -6.49 0.99
C HIS A 63 1.26 -6.94 1.55
N THR A 64 1.24 -7.56 2.73
CA THR A 64 2.43 -8.11 3.39
C THR A 64 2.88 -9.42 2.74
N THR A 65 4.12 -9.85 3.00
CA THR A 65 4.62 -11.17 2.60
C THR A 65 3.74 -12.30 3.12
N GLN A 66 3.30 -12.22 4.38
CA GLN A 66 2.40 -13.19 5.01
C GLN A 66 1.07 -13.30 4.26
N ALA A 67 0.47 -12.16 3.88
CA ALA A 67 -0.77 -12.15 3.11
C ALA A 67 -0.60 -12.74 1.71
N ILE A 68 0.57 -12.57 1.09
CA ILE A 68 0.86 -13.13 -0.24
C ILE A 68 1.09 -14.64 -0.20
N VAL A 69 1.85 -15.15 0.78
CA VAL A 69 2.20 -16.58 0.89
C VAL A 69 1.04 -17.42 1.43
N GLY A 70 0.16 -16.82 2.24
CA GLY A 70 -1.00 -17.49 2.82
C GLY A 70 -2.09 -17.89 1.82
N GLU A 71 -3.21 -18.37 2.36
CA GLU A 71 -4.43 -18.62 1.59
C GLU A 71 -4.92 -17.36 0.89
N TRP A 72 -5.50 -17.53 -0.31
CA TRP A 72 -5.86 -16.40 -1.16
C TRP A 72 -7.29 -16.50 -1.62
N ASN A 73 -8.15 -15.75 -0.92
CA ASN A 73 -9.59 -15.69 -1.14
C ASN A 73 -10.01 -14.31 -1.66
N ARG A 74 -9.17 -13.68 -2.49
CA ARG A 74 -9.41 -12.34 -3.06
C ARG A 74 -9.68 -12.44 -4.56
N PRO A 75 -10.59 -11.63 -5.14
CA PRO A 75 -10.98 -11.75 -6.55
C PRO A 75 -9.97 -11.12 -7.53
N TYR A 76 -8.78 -10.76 -7.05
CA TYR A 76 -7.66 -10.31 -7.85
C TYR A 76 -6.44 -11.17 -7.56
N SER A 77 -5.48 -11.24 -8.48
CA SER A 77 -4.32 -12.11 -8.33
C SER A 77 -3.30 -11.61 -7.30
N ARG A 78 -2.45 -12.52 -6.81
CA ARG A 78 -1.29 -12.17 -5.95
C ARG A 78 -0.31 -11.26 -6.69
N GLU A 79 -0.19 -11.42 -8.01
CA GLU A 79 0.62 -10.58 -8.87
C GLU A 79 0.07 -9.15 -8.90
N LYS A 80 -1.26 -8.96 -9.07
CA LYS A 80 -1.88 -7.62 -8.99
C LYS A 80 -1.63 -6.97 -7.62
N ALA A 81 -1.62 -7.76 -6.55
CA ALA A 81 -1.33 -7.29 -5.20
C ALA A 81 0.13 -6.86 -4.98
N ALA A 82 1.08 -7.72 -5.34
CA ALA A 82 2.49 -7.53 -5.04
C ALA A 82 3.24 -6.73 -6.12
N PHE A 83 2.86 -6.89 -7.38
CA PHE A 83 3.53 -6.35 -8.57
C PHE A 83 2.52 -5.67 -9.52
N PRO A 84 1.77 -4.66 -9.07
CA PRO A 84 0.70 -4.06 -9.87
C PRO A 84 1.18 -3.34 -11.15
N ALA A 85 2.45 -2.92 -11.20
CA ALA A 85 3.08 -2.34 -12.39
C ALA A 85 3.79 -3.41 -13.27
N GLY A 86 3.55 -4.70 -13.00
CA GLY A 86 4.28 -5.80 -13.61
C GLY A 86 5.60 -6.13 -12.92
N ILE A 87 6.24 -7.18 -13.40
CA ILE A 87 7.51 -7.70 -12.84
C ILE A 87 8.72 -7.08 -13.55
N ASP A 88 8.51 -6.61 -14.78
CA ASP A 88 9.58 -6.09 -15.65
C ASP A 88 9.76 -4.56 -15.56
N HIS A 89 8.86 -3.85 -14.85
CA HIS A 89 8.86 -2.38 -14.75
C HIS A 89 8.94 -1.92 -13.29
N GLY A 90 9.78 -0.92 -13.01
CA GLY A 90 9.92 -0.27 -11.70
C GLY A 90 10.73 -1.06 -10.67
N MET A 91 10.33 -1.04 -9.39
CA MET A 91 10.90 -1.87 -8.31
C MET A 91 10.49 -3.35 -8.49
N ALA A 92 10.98 -3.94 -9.58
CA ALA A 92 10.86 -5.34 -9.99
C ALA A 92 11.32 -6.31 -8.88
N ARG A 93 11.32 -7.63 -9.15
CA ARG A 93 11.72 -8.70 -8.20
C ARG A 93 12.95 -8.37 -7.34
N ILE A 94 13.97 -7.72 -7.93
CA ILE A 94 15.24 -7.39 -7.25
C ILE A 94 15.08 -6.22 -6.26
N GLY A 95 14.19 -5.27 -6.53
CA GLY A 95 13.98 -4.07 -5.73
C GLY A 95 12.70 -4.08 -4.89
N LYS A 96 11.99 -5.21 -4.80
CA LYS A 96 10.68 -5.27 -4.14
C LYS A 96 10.79 -4.91 -2.64
N TYR A 97 10.22 -3.78 -2.26
CA TYR A 97 10.01 -3.42 -0.86
C TYR A 97 8.69 -4.01 -0.35
N TRP A 98 8.77 -4.70 0.79
CA TRP A 98 7.63 -5.37 1.42
C TRP A 98 7.11 -4.58 2.62
N PRO A 99 5.80 -4.27 2.67
CA PRO A 99 5.15 -3.83 3.88
C PRO A 99 5.28 -4.91 4.96
N SER A 100 5.82 -4.55 6.13
CA SER A 100 6.03 -5.48 7.25
C SER A 100 4.73 -5.84 7.96
N VAL A 101 3.74 -4.94 7.95
CA VAL A 101 2.44 -5.11 8.59
C VAL A 101 1.30 -4.69 7.65
N GLY A 102 0.08 -5.14 7.98
CA GLY A 102 -1.14 -4.73 7.29
C GLY A 102 -1.52 -3.27 7.59
N ARG A 103 -2.72 -2.88 7.16
CA ARG A 103 -3.25 -1.54 7.45
C ARG A 103 -3.43 -1.37 8.96
N ILE A 104 -2.88 -0.29 9.50
CA ILE A 104 -2.92 0.02 10.92
C ILE A 104 -4.36 0.45 11.31
N ASP A 105 -4.83 -0.05 12.46
CA ASP A 105 -6.03 0.47 13.12
C ASP A 105 -5.65 1.58 14.11
N GLY A 106 -5.69 2.83 13.62
CA GLY A 106 -5.37 3.98 14.46
C GLY A 106 -6.39 4.21 15.57
N ALA A 107 -7.67 3.96 15.31
CA ALA A 107 -8.74 4.20 16.28
C ALA A 107 -8.68 3.22 17.46
N TYR A 108 -8.21 1.99 17.24
CA TYR A 108 -7.91 1.06 18.32
C TYR A 108 -6.75 1.56 19.18
N GLY A 109 -5.66 2.02 18.55
CA GLY A 109 -4.48 2.54 19.24
C GLY A 109 -4.82 3.71 20.17
N ASP A 110 -5.61 4.67 19.68
CA ASP A 110 -6.06 5.84 20.47
C ASP A 110 -6.90 5.44 21.69
N ARG A 111 -7.68 4.35 21.59
CA ARG A 111 -8.53 3.84 22.68
C ARG A 111 -7.78 2.95 23.68
N ASN A 112 -6.64 2.38 23.28
CA ASN A 112 -5.85 1.40 24.05
C ASN A 112 -4.40 1.86 24.12
N LEU A 113 -4.17 3.00 24.77
CA LEU A 113 -2.88 3.68 24.75
C LEU A 113 -1.79 2.88 25.49
N VAL A 114 -0.87 2.30 24.72
CA VAL A 114 0.35 1.65 25.21
C VAL A 114 1.56 2.33 24.57
N CYS A 115 2.28 3.14 25.36
CA CYS A 115 3.42 3.94 24.89
C CYS A 115 4.78 3.46 25.43
N ALA A 116 4.80 2.29 26.07
CA ALA A 116 6.01 1.63 26.52
C ALA A 116 5.99 0.19 25.99
N CYS A 117 7.17 -0.41 25.84
CA CYS A 117 7.26 -1.82 25.50
C CYS A 117 6.49 -2.63 26.55
N GLU A 118 5.65 -3.55 26.09
CA GLU A 118 5.09 -4.55 26.97
C GLU A 118 6.23 -5.38 27.59
N PRO A 119 6.02 -5.95 28.80
CA PRO A 119 6.94 -6.94 29.35
C PRO A 119 7.21 -8.05 28.33
N ILE A 120 8.43 -8.58 28.30
CA ILE A 120 8.83 -9.62 27.33
C ILE A 120 7.89 -10.83 27.43
N GLU A 121 7.39 -11.11 28.63
CA GLU A 121 6.43 -12.18 28.93
C GLU A 121 5.10 -12.01 28.18
N ALA A 122 4.66 -10.78 27.93
CA ALA A 122 3.44 -10.49 27.17
C ALA A 122 3.65 -10.66 25.65
N LEU A 123 4.89 -10.53 25.18
CA LEU A 123 5.29 -10.68 23.77
C LEU A 123 5.75 -12.11 23.43
N ALA A 124 5.87 -12.98 24.42
CA ALA A 124 6.24 -14.38 24.22
C ALA A 124 5.09 -15.11 23.51
N ILE A 125 5.33 -15.49 22.26
CA ILE A 125 4.41 -16.30 21.46
C ILE A 125 4.43 -17.73 22.06
N ASN A 126 3.28 -18.21 22.53
CA ASN A 126 3.06 -19.64 22.80
C ASN A 126 2.94 -20.43 21.48
#